data_AF-A0A445EEW3-F1
#
_entry.id   AF-A0A445EEW3-F1
#
_cell.length_a   1.000
_cell.length_b   1.000
_cell.length_c   1.000
_cell.angle_alpha   90.00
_cell.angle_beta   90.00
_cell.angle_gamma   90.00
#
_symmetry.space_group_name_H-M   'P 1'
#
loop_
_entity.id
_entity.type
_entity.pdbx_description
1 polymer ?
#
loop_
_entity_poly.entity_id
_entity_poly.type
_entity_poly.pdbx_seq_one_letter_code
_entity_poly.pdbx_strand_id
1 'polypeptide(L)'
;MCVILVVDDDTTIKKSGTRENPDRLFHTCARYPKGSHCNFFRWVEEDGYVVGAETDAEVGGDYDEWRLNVSWRLGSLEGEVRATKMLIMLLSVAVVMASVLCVSLLFTLISK
;
A
#
# COMPACT_ATOMS: atom_id res chain seq x y z
N MET A 1 -10.03 4.73 38.59
CA MET A 1 -9.91 3.41 37.90
C MET A 1 -10.12 3.68 36.41
N CYS A 2 -9.16 3.36 35.54
CA CYS A 2 -9.35 3.52 34.08
C CYS A 2 -9.79 2.18 33.49
N VAL A 3 -10.94 2.16 32.82
CA VAL A 3 -11.42 0.99 32.08
C VAL A 3 -10.66 0.93 30.75
N ILE A 4 -10.19 -0.26 30.36
CA ILE A 4 -9.46 -0.51 29.11
C ILE A 4 -10.31 -1.45 28.26
N LEU A 5 -10.59 -1.04 27.02
CA LEU A 5 -11.23 -1.85 26.00
C LEU A 5 -10.22 -2.11 24.88
N VAL A 6 -10.08 -3.38 24.47
CA VAL A 6 -9.21 -3.77 23.35
C VAL A 6 -10.06 -3.74 22.09
N VAL A 7 -9.72 -2.87 21.14
CA VAL A 7 -10.49 -2.66 19.90
C VAL A 7 -9.74 -3.19 18.68
N ASP A 8 -8.40 -3.23 18.73
CA ASP A 8 -7.54 -3.75 17.66
C ASP A 8 -6.20 -4.28 18.24
N ASP A 9 -5.43 -5.08 17.50
CA ASP A 9 -4.11 -5.60 17.93
C ASP A 9 -3.10 -4.45 18.17
N ASP A 10 -3.28 -3.30 17.51
CA ASP A 10 -2.38 -2.14 17.63
C ASP A 10 -2.88 -1.05 18.60
N THR A 11 -4.17 -0.98 18.94
CA THR A 11 -4.73 0.11 19.76
C THR A 11 -5.75 -0.32 20.83
N THR A 12 -5.75 0.40 21.96
CA THR A 12 -6.68 0.21 23.08
C THR A 12 -7.39 1.52 23.42
N ILE A 13 -8.67 1.43 23.78
CA ILE A 13 -9.47 2.58 24.25
C ILE A 13 -9.43 2.61 25.77
N LYS A 14 -9.25 3.79 26.34
CA LYS A 14 -9.26 4.04 27.78
C LYS A 14 -10.23 5.14 28.16
N LYS A 15 -10.80 5.01 29.36
CA LYS A 15 -11.65 6.03 29.97
C LYS A 15 -10.84 6.96 30.87
N SER A 16 -10.92 8.27 30.64
CA SER A 16 -10.28 9.29 31.49
C SER A 16 -10.95 9.36 32.86
N GLY A 17 -10.14 9.36 33.91
CA GLY A 17 -10.57 9.60 35.29
C GLY A 17 -10.16 10.96 35.83
N THR A 18 -9.75 11.90 34.97
CA THR A 18 -9.34 13.26 35.37
C THR A 18 -10.56 14.11 35.69
N ARG A 19 -10.39 15.12 36.56
CA ARG A 19 -11.49 16.03 36.95
C ARG A 19 -11.90 16.93 35.77
N GLU A 20 -10.96 17.23 34.89
CA GLU A 20 -11.10 18.12 33.75
C GLU A 20 -11.72 17.42 32.53
N ASN A 21 -11.53 16.10 32.39
CA ASN A 21 -12.10 15.30 31.30
C ASN A 21 -12.73 14.04 31.91
N PRO A 22 -13.81 14.17 32.68
CA PRO A 22 -14.44 13.03 33.31
C PRO A 22 -15.01 12.10 32.25
N ASP A 23 -14.72 10.81 32.37
CA ASP A 23 -15.33 9.75 31.58
C ASP A 23 -15.09 9.78 30.06
N ARG A 24 -14.33 10.75 29.55
CA ARG A 24 -14.00 10.88 28.13
C ARG A 24 -13.09 9.74 27.65
N LEU A 25 -13.41 9.17 26.50
CA LEU A 25 -12.68 8.05 25.92
C LEU A 25 -11.48 8.53 25.07
N PHE A 26 -10.36 7.81 25.11
CA PHE A 26 -9.18 8.08 24.30
C PHE A 26 -8.50 6.79 23.83
N HIS A 27 -7.92 6.82 22.63
CA HIS A 27 -7.06 5.76 22.10
C HIS A 27 -5.64 5.89 22.64
N THR A 28 -5.03 4.74 22.92
CA THR A 28 -3.61 4.61 23.23
C THR A 28 -3.08 3.30 22.64
N CYS A 29 -1.76 3.16 22.52
CA CYS A 29 -1.15 1.94 22.00
C CYS A 29 -1.58 0.70 22.78
N ALA A 30 -1.79 -0.41 22.07
CA ALA A 30 -1.83 -1.72 22.70
C ALA A 30 -0.50 -1.97 23.44
N ARG A 31 -0.60 -2.57 24.62
CA ARG A 31 0.58 -2.77 25.48
C ARG A 31 1.46 -3.88 24.89
N TYR A 32 2.41 -3.50 24.05
CA TYR A 32 3.47 -4.37 23.52
C TYR A 32 4.47 -4.80 24.62
N PRO A 33 5.28 -5.87 24.42
CA PRO A 33 6.19 -6.43 25.42
C PRO A 33 7.12 -5.39 26.07
N LYS A 34 7.47 -5.60 27.34
CA LYS A 34 8.28 -4.69 28.17
C LYS A 34 9.52 -4.17 27.42
N GLY A 35 9.51 -2.89 27.03
CA GLY A 35 10.67 -2.21 26.45
C GLY A 35 10.34 -1.18 25.37
N SER A 36 9.20 -1.29 24.68
CA SER A 36 8.75 -0.25 23.74
C SER A 36 7.78 0.71 24.42
N HIS A 37 8.22 1.95 24.65
CA HIS A 37 7.34 3.00 25.11
C HIS A 37 6.70 3.68 23.89
N CYS A 38 5.44 3.35 23.64
CA CYS A 38 4.63 4.10 22.69
C CYS A 38 3.91 5.25 23.42
N ASN A 39 4.11 6.48 22.94
CA ASN A 39 3.48 7.71 23.46
C ASN A 39 2.25 8.15 22.64
N PHE A 40 1.60 7.21 21.93
CA PHE A 40 0.42 7.51 21.13
C PHE A 40 -0.79 7.81 22.03
N PHE A 41 -1.44 8.94 21.74
CA PHE A 41 -2.64 9.42 22.42
C PHE A 41 -3.54 10.15 21.43
N ARG A 42 -4.83 9.82 21.39
CA ARG A 42 -5.85 10.51 20.60
C ARG A 42 -7.21 10.45 21.31
N TRP A 43 -7.97 11.53 21.35
CA TRP A 43 -9.34 11.51 21.89
C TRP A 43 -10.29 10.73 20.96
N VAL A 44 -11.24 9.99 21.53
CA VAL A 44 -12.39 9.47 20.77
C VAL A 44 -13.34 10.64 20.57
N GLU A 45 -13.74 10.90 19.33
CA GLU A 45 -14.80 11.86 19.04
C GLU A 45 -16.13 11.27 19.50
N GLU A 46 -16.79 12.00 20.41
CA GLU A 46 -18.15 11.67 20.84
C GLU A 46 -19.07 12.19 19.75
N ASP A 47 -19.72 11.28 19.03
CA ASP A 47 -20.66 11.53 17.95
C ASP A 47 -21.94 12.19 18.47
N GLY A 48 -21.81 13.45 18.86
CA GLY A 48 -22.91 14.39 19.08
C GLY A 48 -23.08 15.25 17.84
N TYR A 49 -24.04 14.89 16.99
CA TYR A 49 -24.49 15.67 15.84
C TYR A 49 -24.66 17.17 16.17
N VAL A 50 -23.67 17.99 15.83
CA VAL A 50 -23.80 19.44 15.69
C VAL A 50 -23.12 19.82 14.39
N VAL A 51 -23.95 20.29 13.46
CA VAL A 51 -23.58 20.85 12.16
C VAL A 51 -22.63 22.03 12.36
N GLY A 52 -21.35 21.72 12.15
CA GLY A 52 -20.22 22.63 11.97
C GLY A 52 -19.21 21.85 11.15
N ALA A 53 -19.50 21.73 9.85
CA ALA A 53 -18.85 20.82 8.93
C ALA A 53 -17.41 21.27 8.63
N GLU A 54 -16.47 20.74 9.40
CA GLU A 54 -15.05 20.69 9.07
C GLU A 54 -14.65 19.23 9.17
N THR A 55 -14.75 18.58 8.03
CA THR A 55 -14.67 17.14 7.82
C THR A 55 -13.21 16.68 7.88
N ASP A 56 -12.79 16.15 9.03
CA ASP A 56 -11.61 15.27 9.13
C ASP A 56 -11.84 13.88 8.51
N ALA A 57 -12.94 13.73 7.75
CA ALA A 57 -13.29 12.57 6.95
C ALA A 57 -12.75 12.60 5.50
N GLU A 58 -11.93 13.59 5.10
CA GLU A 58 -11.41 13.66 3.72
C GLU A 58 -9.98 13.13 3.53
N VAL A 59 -9.27 12.75 4.59
CA VAL A 59 -7.88 12.27 4.44
C VAL A 59 -7.79 10.73 4.39
N GLY A 60 -8.83 9.99 4.77
CA GLY A 60 -8.85 8.52 4.63
C GLY A 60 -9.25 8.04 3.23
N GLY A 61 -10.25 8.68 2.62
CA GLY A 61 -10.78 8.30 1.31
C GLY A 61 -9.85 8.58 0.14
N ASP A 62 -9.14 9.73 0.17
CA ASP A 62 -8.20 10.11 -0.90
C ASP A 62 -7.04 9.11 -1.02
N TYR A 63 -6.50 8.62 0.10
CA TYR A 63 -5.43 7.63 0.06
C TYR A 63 -5.90 6.25 -0.42
N ASP A 64 -7.11 5.81 -0.06
CA ASP A 64 -7.65 4.52 -0.51
C ASP A 64 -8.08 4.55 -1.98
N GLU A 65 -8.65 5.66 -2.44
CA GLU A 65 -8.99 5.89 -3.85
C GLU A 65 -7.73 5.95 -4.73
N TRP A 66 -6.71 6.70 -4.31
CA TRP A 66 -5.42 6.72 -4.99
C TRP A 66 -4.74 5.35 -5.03
N ARG A 67 -4.86 4.54 -3.97
CA ARG A 67 -4.24 3.20 -3.93
C ARG A 67 -4.90 2.24 -4.88
N LEU A 68 -6.23 2.24 -4.95
CA LEU A 68 -6.93 1.51 -6.00
C LEU A 68 -6.46 2.02 -7.36
N ASN A 69 -6.27 3.34 -7.53
CA ASN A 69 -5.83 3.95 -8.80
C ASN A 69 -4.51 3.46 -9.32
N VAL A 70 -3.53 3.45 -8.43
CA VAL A 70 -2.23 2.91 -8.75
C VAL A 70 -2.31 1.40 -8.99
N SER A 71 -3.11 0.67 -8.21
CA SER A 71 -3.26 -0.78 -8.36
C SER A 71 -3.85 -1.20 -9.71
N TRP A 72 -4.88 -0.52 -10.22
CA TRP A 72 -5.43 -0.87 -11.54
C TRP A 72 -4.49 -0.48 -12.68
N ARG A 73 -3.76 0.64 -12.56
CA ARG A 73 -2.77 1.03 -13.58
C ARG A 73 -1.57 0.09 -13.59
N LEU A 74 -1.12 -0.36 -12.43
CA LEU A 74 -0.03 -1.33 -12.32
C LEU A 74 -0.46 -2.70 -12.87
N GLY A 75 -1.68 -3.16 -12.57
CA GLY A 75 -2.23 -4.40 -13.12
C GLY A 75 -2.46 -4.34 -14.63
N SER A 76 -2.95 -3.22 -15.15
CA SER A 76 -3.09 -2.99 -16.59
C SER A 76 -1.74 -3.03 -17.29
N LEU A 77 -0.71 -2.42 -16.70
CA LEU A 77 0.66 -2.41 -17.23
C LEU A 77 1.31 -3.79 -17.14
N GLU A 78 1.02 -4.60 -16.12
CA GLU A 78 1.58 -5.95 -15.96
C GLU A 78 1.20 -6.87 -17.13
N GLY A 79 -0.04 -6.76 -17.63
CA GLY A 79 -0.50 -7.47 -18.83
C GLY A 79 0.28 -7.06 -20.08
N GLU A 80 0.47 -5.75 -20.28
CA GLU A 80 1.23 -5.21 -21.40
C GLU A 80 2.73 -5.53 -21.31
N VAL A 81 3.31 -5.52 -20.11
CA VAL A 81 4.71 -5.88 -19.86
C VAL A 81 4.91 -7.37 -20.10
N ARG A 82 3.97 -8.25 -19.72
CA ARG A 82 4.04 -9.68 -20.02
C ARG A 82 4.03 -9.92 -21.53
N ALA A 83 3.15 -9.24 -22.28
CA ALA A 83 3.10 -9.35 -23.74
C ALA A 83 4.37 -8.79 -24.39
N THR A 84 4.81 -7.60 -23.98
CA THR A 84 6.05 -6.95 -24.47
C THR A 84 7.28 -7.80 -24.16
N LYS A 85 7.36 -8.40 -22.98
CA LYS A 85 8.45 -9.29 -22.58
C LYS A 85 8.50 -10.56 -23.43
N MET A 86 7.34 -11.14 -23.77
CA MET A 86 7.25 -12.27 -24.72
C MET A 86 7.67 -11.86 -26.14
N LEU A 87 7.25 -10.68 -26.61
CA LEU A 87 7.66 -10.13 -27.91
C LEU A 87 9.17 -9.88 -27.97
N ILE A 88 9.77 -9.29 -26.93
CA ILE A 88 11.23 -9.09 -26.84
C ILE A 88 11.97 -10.43 -26.91
N MET A 89 11.51 -11.45 -26.17
CA MET A 89 12.09 -12.79 -26.25
C MET A 89 12.01 -13.36 -27.67
N LEU A 90 10.86 -13.27 -28.33
CA LEU A 90 10.69 -13.76 -29.71
C LEU A 90 11.60 -13.02 -30.70
N LEU A 91 11.67 -11.70 -30.62
CA LEU A 91 12.54 -10.88 -31.47
C LEU A 91 14.02 -11.23 -31.27
N SER A 92 14.45 -11.44 -30.02
CA SER A 92 15.83 -11.83 -29.73
C SER A 92 16.21 -13.16 -30.38
N VAL A 93 15.33 -14.16 -30.33
CA VAL A 93 15.56 -15.46 -30.97
C VAL A 93 15.60 -15.31 -32.48
N ALA A 94 14.67 -14.55 -33.08
CA ALA A 94 14.65 -14.30 -34.51
C ALA A 94 15.94 -13.64 -35.02
N VAL A 95 16.48 -12.66 -34.29
CA VAL A 95 17.74 -11.98 -34.62
C VAL A 95 18.92 -12.94 -34.56
N VAL A 96 18.99 -13.82 -33.55
CA VAL A 96 20.05 -14.83 -33.44
C VAL A 96 19.96 -15.85 -34.60
N MET A 97 18.77 -16.33 -34.93
CA MET A 97 18.60 -17.25 -36.05
C MET A 97 18.98 -16.59 -37.39
N ALA A 98 18.56 -15.35 -37.61
CA ALA A 98 18.90 -14.60 -38.82
C ALA A 98 20.42 -14.35 -38.91
N SER A 99 21.09 -14.03 -37.81
CA SER A 99 22.54 -13.79 -37.82
C SER A 99 23.32 -15.07 -38.13
N VAL A 100 22.93 -16.22 -37.55
CA VAL A 100 23.54 -17.52 -37.86
C VAL A 100 23.35 -17.89 -39.33
N LEU A 101 22.15 -17.70 -39.88
CA LEU A 101 21.87 -17.95 -41.29
C LEU A 101 22.68 -17.02 -42.21
N CYS A 102 22.75 -15.73 -41.91
CA CYS A 102 23.55 -14.77 -42.67
C CYS A 102 25.04 -15.15 -42.67
N VAL A 103 25.62 -15.46 -41.50
CA VAL A 103 27.03 -15.88 -41.40
C VAL A 103 27.27 -17.16 -42.19
N SER A 104 26.37 -18.13 -42.10
CA SER A 104 26.48 -19.40 -42.85
C SER A 104 26.44 -19.16 -44.36
N LEU A 105 25.52 -18.34 -44.84
CA LEU A 105 25.41 -18.00 -46.27
C LEU A 105 26.65 -17.25 -46.75
N LEU A 106 27.13 -16.25 -46.01
CA LEU A 106 28.37 -15.54 -46.34
C LEU A 106 29.56 -16.49 -46.44
N PHE A 107 29.69 -17.43 -45.50
CA PHE A 107 30.74 -18.44 -45.54
C PHE A 107 30.65 -19.32 -46.80
N THR A 108 29.44 -19.77 -47.17
CA THR A 108 29.25 -20.56 -48.40
C THR A 108 29.53 -19.78 -49.68
N LEU A 109 29.25 -18.46 -49.70
CA LEU A 109 29.54 -17.59 -50.84
C LEU A 109 31.03 -17.31 -50.99
N ILE A 110 31.76 -17.16 -49.90
CA ILE A 110 33.23 -16.97 -49.91
C ILE A 110 33.94 -18.27 -50.29
N SER A 111 33.39 -19.40 -49.88
CA SER A 111 33.99 -20.73 -50.13
C SER A 111 33.72 -21.28 -51.54
N LYS A 112 32.98 -20.54 -52.37
CA LYS A 112 32.55 -20.96 -53.71
C LYS A 112 33.19 -20.08 -54.77
#